data_AF-X0XUZ1-F1
#
_entry.id   AF-X0XUZ1-F1
#
_cell.length_a   1.000
_cell.length_b   1.000
_cell.length_c   1.000
_cell.angle_alpha   90.00
_cell.angle_beta   90.00
_cell.angle_gamma   90.00
#
_symmetry.space_group_name_H-M   'P 1'
#
loop_
_entity.id
_entity.type
_entity.pdbx_description
1 polymer ?
#
loop_
_entity_poly.entity_id
_entity_poly.type
_entity_poly.pdbx_seq_one_letter_code
_entity_poly.pdbx_strand_id
1 'polypeptide(L)'
;ILILFAAGLVAHGLHELQEAGLIPVVIEHVWDINPQVAAEGPIPLFHEQGHLGSIFKGLFGYNGNPSLLEVLFYVLYLAAVSLAWFRIDRRHPRWQKPLSRPHY
;
A
#
# COMPACT_ATOMS: atom_id res chain seq x y z
N ILE A 1 3.56 7.36 -5.75
CA ILE A 1 4.03 5.97 -5.96
C ILE A 1 4.83 5.48 -4.75
N LEU A 2 5.94 6.11 -4.34
CA LEU A 2 6.76 5.64 -3.22
C LEU A 2 6.01 5.41 -1.89
N ILE A 3 5.04 6.27 -1.56
CA ILE A 3 4.19 6.09 -0.36
C ILE A 3 3.36 4.80 -0.44
N LEU A 4 2.80 4.49 -1.62
CA LEU A 4 2.02 3.26 -1.84
C LEU A 4 2.93 2.02 -1.81
N PHE A 5 4.13 2.13 -2.38
CA PHE A 5 5.13 1.07 -2.33
C PHE A 5 5.56 0.76 -0.89
N ALA A 6 5.83 1.80 -0.09
CA ALA A 6 6.18 1.63 1.32
C ALA A 6 5.03 1.05 2.15
N ALA A 7 3.78 1.46 1.90
CA ALA A 7 2.61 0.83 2.51
C ALA A 7 2.53 -0.67 2.18
N GLY A 8 2.82 -1.02 0.92
CA GLY A 8 2.87 -2.40 0.46
C GLY A 8 3.92 -3.24 1.18
N LEU A 9 5.14 -2.70 1.36
CA LEU A 9 6.20 -3.36 2.12
C LEU A 9 5.83 -3.56 3.59
N VAL A 10 5.12 -2.61 4.22
CA VAL A 10 4.65 -2.74 5.59
C VAL A 10 3.62 -3.87 5.71
N ALA A 11 2.62 -3.90 4.82
CA ALA A 11 1.62 -4.97 4.83
C ALA A 11 2.25 -6.34 4.55
N HIS A 12 3.12 -6.43 3.55
CA HIS A 12 3.79 -7.69 3.21
C HIS A 12 4.73 -8.16 4.33
N GLY A 13 5.50 -7.26 4.95
CA GLY A 13 6.33 -7.62 6.11
C GLY A 13 5.48 -8.12 7.30
N LEU A 14 4.27 -7.60 7.47
CA LEU A 14 3.33 -8.08 8.49
C LEU A 14 2.85 -9.51 8.19
N HIS A 15 2.57 -9.80 6.92
CA HIS A 15 2.23 -11.14 6.46
C HIS A 15 3.34 -12.15 6.79
N GLU A 16 4.59 -11.83 6.45
CA GLU A 16 5.75 -12.69 6.77
C GLU A 16 5.90 -12.92 8.29
N LEU A 17 5.64 -11.88 9.10
CA LEU A 17 5.66 -12.01 10.56
C LEU A 17 4.50 -12.88 11.10
N GLN A 18 3.36 -12.88 10.42
CA GLN A 18 2.24 -13.77 10.73
C GLN A 18 2.56 -15.22 10.37
N GLU A 19 3.14 -15.45 9.19
CA GLU A 19 3.60 -16.78 8.75
C GLU A 19 4.70 -17.33 9.66
N ALA A 20 5.60 -16.47 10.16
CA ALA A 20 6.62 -16.83 11.14
C ALA A 20 6.06 -17.07 12.55
N GLY A 21 4.76 -16.87 12.78
CA GLY A 21 4.11 -17.03 14.08
C GLY A 21 4.47 -15.97 15.13
N LEU A 22 5.09 -14.86 14.71
CA LEU A 22 5.48 -13.75 15.59
C LEU A 22 4.32 -12.79 15.87
N ILE A 23 3.38 -12.69 14.92
CA ILE A 23 2.18 -11.87 15.04
C ILE A 23 0.96 -12.78 14.85
N PRO A 24 -0.06 -12.71 15.72
CA PRO A 24 -1.25 -13.53 15.55
C PRO A 24 -2.06 -13.11 14.31
N VAL A 25 -2.61 -14.10 13.63
CA VAL A 25 -3.62 -13.88 12.58
C VAL A 25 -4.98 -13.75 13.25
N VAL A 26 -5.60 -12.56 13.14
CA VAL A 26 -6.93 -12.31 13.74
C VAL A 26 -8.04 -12.78 12.80
N ILE A 27 -7.97 -12.38 11.53
CA ILE A 27 -8.79 -12.90 10.43
C ILE A 27 -7.83 -13.18 9.28
N GLU A 28 -7.80 -14.43 8.85
CA GLU A 28 -6.85 -14.94 7.86
C GLU A 28 -7.10 -14.36 6.48
N HIS A 29 -8.36 -14.31 6.05
CA HIS A 29 -8.75 -13.83 4.74
C HIS A 29 -9.95 -12.90 4.86
N VAL A 30 -9.74 -11.59 4.66
CA VAL A 30 -10.86 -10.62 4.61
C VAL A 30 -11.65 -10.77 3.30
N TRP A 31 -10.94 -11.11 2.24
CA TRP A 31 -11.46 -11.54 0.95
C TRP A 31 -10.51 -12.56 0.34
N ASP A 32 -10.98 -13.24 -0.70
CA ASP A 32 -10.16 -14.14 -1.50
C ASP A 32 -10.54 -13.99 -2.98
N ILE A 33 -9.60 -13.46 -3.75
CA ILE A 33 -9.68 -13.35 -5.22
C ILE A 33 -8.57 -14.16 -5.91
N ASN A 34 -7.97 -15.10 -5.17
CA ASN A 34 -7.01 -16.09 -5.63
C ASN A 34 -7.71 -17.46 -5.71
N PRO A 35 -8.58 -17.70 -6.72
CA PRO A 35 -9.24 -19.00 -6.84
C PRO A 35 -8.18 -20.08 -7.02
N GLN A 36 -8.45 -21.27 -6.47
CA GLN A 36 -7.59 -22.44 -6.63
C GLN A 36 -7.37 -22.72 -8.12
N VAL A 37 -6.12 -22.64 -8.54
CA VAL A 37 -5.71 -22.89 -9.92
C VAL A 37 -5.25 -24.34 -10.03
N ALA A 38 -5.73 -25.07 -11.03
CA ALA A 38 -5.19 -26.39 -11.35
C ALA A 38 -3.73 -26.26 -11.80
N ALA A 39 -2.91 -27.29 -11.54
CA ALA A 39 -1.49 -27.30 -11.92
C ALA A 39 -1.26 -27.03 -13.42
N GLU A 40 -2.28 -27.32 -14.25
CA GLU A 40 -2.29 -27.02 -15.67
C GLU A 40 -3.55 -26.19 -16.00
N GLY A 41 -3.37 -24.89 -16.26
CA GLY A 41 -4.45 -23.97 -16.62
C GLY A 41 -4.04 -22.49 -16.62
N PRO A 42 -4.83 -21.61 -17.25
CA PRO A 42 -4.56 -20.17 -17.25
C PRO A 42 -4.79 -19.57 -15.85
N ILE A 43 -3.77 -18.88 -15.33
CA ILE A 43 -3.86 -18.14 -14.06
C ILE A 43 -4.71 -16.87 -14.30
N PRO A 44 -5.75 -16.61 -13.46
CA PRO A 44 -6.56 -15.40 -13.58
C PRO A 44 -5.72 -14.12 -13.54
N LEU A 45 -6.11 -13.09 -14.29
CA LEU A 45 -5.30 -11.86 -14.44
C LEU A 45 -4.96 -11.19 -13.10
N PHE A 46 -5.93 -11.13 -12.20
CA PHE A 46 -5.80 -10.53 -10.88
C PHE A 46 -5.34 -11.50 -9.81
N HIS A 47 -5.17 -12.78 -10.12
CA HIS A 47 -4.50 -13.69 -9.19
C HIS A 47 -3.13 -13.11 -8.85
N GLU A 48 -2.65 -13.25 -7.62
CA GLU A 48 -1.38 -12.67 -7.19
C GLU A 48 -0.16 -13.15 -8.02
N GLN A 49 -0.24 -14.36 -8.57
CA GLN A 49 0.73 -14.95 -9.50
C GLN A 49 0.39 -14.69 -10.98
N GLY A 50 -0.75 -14.06 -11.26
CA GLY A 50 -1.16 -13.64 -12.59
C GLY A 50 -0.37 -12.43 -13.10
N HIS A 51 -0.52 -12.12 -14.38
CA HIS A 51 0.25 -11.06 -15.04
C HIS A 51 0.05 -9.67 -14.41
N LEU A 52 -1.19 -9.32 -14.01
CA LEU A 52 -1.45 -8.03 -13.38
C LEU A 52 -1.24 -8.09 -11.86
N GLY A 53 -1.67 -9.18 -11.22
CA GLY A 53 -1.51 -9.34 -9.78
C GLY A 53 -0.05 -9.29 -9.33
N SER A 54 0.87 -9.93 -10.07
CA SER A 54 2.31 -9.91 -9.75
C SER A 54 2.93 -8.51 -9.85
N ILE A 55 2.51 -7.71 -10.81
CA ILE A 55 2.93 -6.30 -10.95
C ILE A 55 2.40 -5.48 -9.77
N PHE A 56 1.12 -5.62 -9.41
CA PHE A 56 0.56 -4.92 -8.26
C PHE A 56 1.16 -5.40 -6.93
N LYS A 57 1.53 -6.68 -6.83
CA LYS A 57 2.22 -7.23 -5.67
C LYS A 57 3.57 -6.54 -5.51
N GLY A 58 4.33 -6.41 -6.60
CA GLY A 58 5.61 -5.70 -6.61
C GLY A 58 5.50 -4.18 -6.36
N LEU A 59 4.48 -3.50 -6.90
CA LEU A 59 4.40 -2.04 -6.81
C LEU A 59 3.66 -1.52 -5.58
N PHE A 60 2.68 -2.26 -5.09
CA PHE A 60 1.73 -1.80 -4.06
C PHE A 60 1.55 -2.80 -2.92
N GLY A 61 2.27 -3.93 -2.89
CA GLY A 61 2.07 -4.98 -1.88
C GLY A 61 0.70 -5.65 -1.97
N TYR A 62 0.14 -5.75 -3.19
CA TYR A 62 -1.10 -6.47 -3.43
C TYR A 62 -1.01 -7.93 -2.98
N ASN A 63 -1.98 -8.34 -2.19
CA ASN A 63 -2.24 -9.72 -1.80
C ASN A 63 -3.70 -10.04 -2.16
N GLY A 64 -3.93 -11.12 -2.91
CA GLY A 64 -5.25 -11.52 -3.38
C GLY A 64 -6.10 -12.17 -2.29
N ASN A 65 -5.50 -12.55 -1.17
CA ASN A 65 -6.14 -13.12 0.00
C ASN A 65 -5.47 -12.58 1.28
N PRO A 66 -5.61 -11.29 1.60
CA PRO A 66 -4.91 -10.68 2.74
C PRO A 66 -5.62 -10.92 4.06
N SER A 67 -4.83 -10.94 5.12
CA SER A 67 -5.32 -10.90 6.49
C SER A 67 -5.88 -9.52 6.87
N LEU A 68 -6.72 -9.47 7.90
CA LEU A 68 -7.26 -8.20 8.40
C LEU A 68 -6.15 -7.23 8.81
N LEU A 69 -5.08 -7.76 9.40
CA LEU A 69 -3.97 -6.91 9.85
C LEU A 69 -3.22 -6.31 8.65
N GLU A 70 -3.01 -7.06 7.56
CA GLU A 70 -2.37 -6.53 6.35
C GLU A 70 -3.15 -5.32 5.80
N VAL A 71 -4.47 -5.47 5.66
CA VAL A 71 -5.36 -4.40 5.16
C VAL A 71 -5.33 -3.19 6.10
N LEU A 72 -5.44 -3.44 7.40
CA LEU A 72 -5.46 -2.38 8.40
C LEU A 72 -4.16 -1.59 8.40
N PHE A 73 -3.01 -2.26 8.42
CA PHE A 73 -1.71 -1.61 8.44
C PHE A 73 -1.41 -0.85 7.14
N TYR A 74 -1.85 -1.38 6.00
CA TYR A 74 -1.78 -0.67 4.72
C TYR A 74 -2.54 0.66 4.78
N VAL A 75 -3.81 0.63 5.19
CA VAL A 75 -4.66 1.83 5.28
C VAL A 75 -4.15 2.80 6.35
N LEU A 76 -3.73 2.30 7.51
CA LEU A 76 -3.17 3.13 8.58
C LEU A 76 -1.89 3.84 8.15
N TYR A 77 -1.00 3.16 7.44
CA TYR A 77 0.21 3.78 6.90
C TYR A 77 -0.13 4.93 5.94
N LEU A 78 -1.03 4.68 4.98
CA LEU A 78 -1.46 5.72 4.03
C LEU A 78 -2.13 6.90 4.74
N ALA A 79 -3.01 6.65 5.71
CA ALA A 79 -3.66 7.68 6.48
C ALA A 79 -2.65 8.50 7.28
N ALA A 80 -1.70 7.85 7.97
CA ALA A 80 -0.68 8.52 8.78
C ALA A 80 0.20 9.45 7.93
N VAL A 81 0.72 8.95 6.79
CA VAL A 81 1.56 9.74 5.88
C VAL A 81 0.78 10.90 5.25
N SER A 82 -0.46 10.64 4.81
CA SER A 82 -1.32 11.68 4.22
C SER A 82 -1.63 12.78 5.23
N LEU A 83 -1.99 12.42 6.46
CA LEU A 83 -2.25 13.36 7.54
C LEU A 83 -1.00 14.18 7.92
N ALA A 84 0.18 13.54 7.95
CA ALA A 84 1.44 14.23 8.20
C ALA A 84 1.73 15.26 7.09
N TRP A 85 1.56 14.87 5.82
CA TRP A 85 1.71 15.76 4.68
C TRP A 85 0.79 16.98 4.76
N PHE A 86 -0.51 16.76 5.03
CA PHE A 86 -1.48 17.85 5.17
C PHE A 86 -1.22 18.78 6.36
N ARG A 87 -0.50 18.33 7.39
CA ARG A 87 -0.09 19.20 8.51
C ARG A 87 1.15 20.03 8.18
N ILE A 88 2.06 19.51 7.35
CA ILE A 88 3.28 20.20 6.94
C ILE A 88 2.96 21.28 5.90
N ASP A 89 2.14 20.96 4.90
CA ASP A 89 1.81 21.89 3.81
C ASP A 89 1.12 23.17 4.31
N ARG A 90 0.27 23.04 5.34
CA ARG A 90 -0.37 24.20 6.00
C ARG A 90 0.60 25.17 6.69
N ARG A 91 1.86 24.79 6.89
CA ARG A 91 2.86 25.64 7.56
C ARG A 91 3.71 26.47 6.58
N HIS A 92 3.55 26.29 5.27
CA HIS A 92 4.27 27.06 4.26
C HIS A 92 3.31 27.75 3.28
N PRO A 93 3.01 29.05 3.46
CA PRO A 93 2.37 29.84 2.43
C PRO A 93 3.31 29.92 1.23
N ARG A 94 3.04 29.12 0.19
CA ARG A 94 3.77 29.19 -1.08
C ARG A 94 3.54 30.58 -1.69
N TRP A 95 4.62 31.38 -1.70
CA TRP A 95 4.80 32.67 -2.39
C TRP A 95 4.32 33.94 -1.66
N GLN A 96 5.24 34.57 -0.93
CA GLN A 96 5.28 36.04 -0.91
C GLN A 96 5.79 36.50 -2.28
N LYS A 97 4.97 37.29 -2.99
CA LYS A 97 5.30 37.85 -4.31
C LYS A 97 6.64 38.59 -4.26
N PRO A 98 7.49 38.51 -5.30
CA PRO A 98 8.72 39.30 -5.32
C PRO A 98 8.32 40.78 -5.34
N LEU A 99 8.89 41.55 -4.41
CA LEU A 99 8.69 43.00 -4.33
C LEU A 99 9.01 43.61 -5.70
N SER A 100 7.98 44.15 -6.35
CA SER A 100 8.11 44.94 -7.57
C SER A 100 9.07 46.09 -7.26
N ARG A 101 10.25 46.09 -7.86
CA ARG A 101 11.18 47.22 -7.74
C ARG A 101 10.54 48.44 -8.42
N PRO A 102 10.55 49.62 -7.78
CA PRO A 102 10.04 50.81 -8.44
C PRO A 102 10.99 51.19 -9.58
N HIS A 103 10.43 51.32 -10.78
CA HIS A 103 11.09 51.98 -11.89
C HIS A 103 11.10 53.48 -11.60
N TYR A 104 12.31 54.06 -11.53
CA TYR A 104 12.53 55.51 -11.60
C TYR A 104 12.95 55.86 -13.01
#